data_AF-A0A9X9ACH5-F1
#
_entry.id   AF-A0A9X9ACH5-F1
#
_cell.length_a   1.000
_cell.length_b   1.000
_cell.length_c   1.000
_cell.angle_alpha   90.00
_cell.angle_beta   90.00
_cell.angle_gamma   90.00
#
_symmetry.space_group_name_H-M   'P 1'
#
loop_
_entity.id
_entity.type
_entity.pdbx_description
1 polymer ?
#
loop_
_entity_poly.entity_id
_entity_poly.type
_entity_poly.pdbx_seq_one_letter_code
_entity_poly.pdbx_strand_id
1 'polypeptide(L)'
;MKKRRRLWNLWKTITLLVCTVVIFSLLVTDILISHNVERATEDSQAEKAKTIAHIVANDSIVIDGLVGKADTSAIQTYTNRILQNTGVQFIVVMDMNGIRKSHPNPQKIGQH
;
A
#
# COMPACT_ATOMS: atom_id res chain seq x y z
N MET A 1 -54.34 -32.95 -11.81
CA MET A 1 -53.18 -32.64 -10.92
C MET A 1 -51.86 -32.29 -11.62
N LYS A 2 -51.68 -32.52 -12.94
CA LYS A 2 -50.41 -32.24 -13.67
C LYS A 2 -50.03 -30.75 -13.87
N LYS A 3 -51.01 -29.83 -13.95
CA LYS A 3 -50.76 -28.39 -14.21
C LYS A 3 -49.93 -27.68 -13.12
N ARG A 4 -50.13 -28.04 -11.84
CA ARG A 4 -49.45 -27.40 -10.68
C ARG A 4 -47.95 -27.73 -10.62
N ARG A 5 -47.54 -28.94 -11.06
CA ARG A 5 -46.12 -29.36 -11.14
C ARG A 5 -45.34 -28.59 -12.22
N ARG A 6 -45.96 -28.28 -13.37
CA ARG A 6 -45.31 -27.53 -14.46
C ARG A 6 -45.06 -26.07 -14.11
N LEU A 7 -45.98 -25.44 -13.37
CA LEU A 7 -45.81 -24.07 -12.86
C LEU A 7 -44.69 -24.00 -11.80
N TRP A 8 -44.58 -25.00 -10.91
CA TRP A 8 -43.45 -25.10 -9.98
C TRP A 8 -42.11 -25.28 -10.70
N ASN A 9 -42.07 -26.04 -11.78
CA ASN A 9 -40.86 -26.17 -12.60
C ASN A 9 -40.48 -24.83 -13.25
N LEU A 10 -41.44 -24.10 -13.83
CA LEU A 10 -41.19 -22.79 -14.44
C LEU A 10 -40.69 -21.76 -13.41
N TRP A 11 -41.34 -21.71 -12.23
CA TRP A 11 -40.92 -20.82 -11.16
C TRP A 11 -39.49 -21.13 -10.68
N LYS A 12 -39.15 -22.42 -10.51
CA LYS A 12 -37.77 -22.81 -10.17
C LYS A 12 -36.77 -22.45 -11.28
N THR A 13 -37.11 -22.67 -12.55
CA THR A 13 -36.21 -22.32 -13.67
C THR A 13 -35.99 -20.83 -13.77
N ILE A 14 -37.04 -20.01 -13.63
CA ILE A 14 -36.93 -18.55 -13.68
C ILE A 14 -36.10 -18.05 -12.48
N THR A 15 -36.40 -18.50 -11.27
CA THR A 15 -35.64 -18.12 -10.08
C THR A 15 -34.18 -18.55 -10.19
N LEU A 16 -33.90 -19.77 -10.64
CA LEU A 16 -32.53 -20.25 -10.87
C LEU A 16 -31.80 -19.37 -11.87
N LEU A 17 -32.43 -19.07 -13.02
CA LEU A 17 -31.85 -18.22 -14.06
C LEU A 17 -31.54 -16.81 -13.53
N VAL A 18 -32.48 -16.20 -12.80
CA VAL A 18 -32.25 -14.88 -12.18
C VAL A 18 -31.11 -14.93 -11.18
N CYS A 19 -31.08 -15.93 -10.28
CA CYS A 19 -29.98 -16.10 -9.34
C CYS A 19 -28.63 -16.27 -10.04
N THR A 20 -28.57 -17.10 -11.10
CA THR A 20 -27.34 -17.30 -11.88
C THR A 20 -26.86 -16.02 -12.53
N VAL A 21 -27.76 -15.25 -13.16
CA VAL A 21 -27.40 -13.97 -13.80
C VAL A 21 -26.92 -12.96 -12.75
N VAL A 22 -27.59 -12.87 -11.61
CA VAL A 22 -27.17 -11.98 -10.51
C VAL A 22 -25.79 -12.38 -9.98
N ILE A 23 -25.57 -13.66 -9.66
CA ILE A 23 -24.26 -14.15 -9.18
C ILE A 23 -23.17 -13.87 -10.22
N PHE A 24 -23.43 -14.17 -11.49
CA PHE A 24 -22.47 -13.93 -12.56
C PHE A 24 -22.14 -12.43 -12.71
N SER A 25 -23.14 -11.55 -12.65
CA SER A 25 -22.92 -10.10 -12.71
C SER A 25 -22.10 -9.57 -11.53
N LEU A 26 -22.32 -10.10 -10.33
CA LEU A 26 -21.56 -9.74 -9.13
C LEU A 26 -20.11 -10.22 -9.25
N LEU A 27 -19.88 -11.46 -9.71
CA LEU A 27 -18.53 -12.00 -9.90
C LEU A 27 -17.71 -11.19 -10.90
N VAL A 28 -18.28 -10.84 -12.06
CA VAL A 28 -17.58 -10.02 -13.06
C VAL A 28 -17.25 -8.64 -12.50
N THR A 29 -18.20 -8.03 -11.80
CA THR A 29 -18.01 -6.72 -11.18
C THR A 29 -16.91 -6.77 -10.10
N ASP A 30 -16.93 -7.79 -9.26
CA ASP A 30 -15.96 -8.01 -8.19
C ASP A 30 -14.53 -8.18 -8.73
N ILE A 31 -14.34 -8.97 -9.79
CA ILE A 31 -13.04 -9.17 -10.44
C ILE A 31 -12.50 -7.86 -11.00
N LEU A 32 -13.34 -7.09 -11.73
CA LEU A 32 -12.93 -5.83 -12.33
C LEU A 32 -12.59 -4.77 -11.28
N ILE A 33 -13.42 -4.65 -10.24
CA ILE A 33 -13.20 -3.70 -9.14
C ILE A 33 -11.95 -4.08 -8.37
N SER A 34 -11.78 -5.36 -8.01
CA SER A 34 -10.63 -5.83 -7.24
C SER A 34 -9.32 -5.49 -7.93
N HIS A 35 -9.20 -5.78 -9.23
CA HIS A 35 -7.98 -5.45 -9.99
C HIS A 35 -7.71 -3.94 -10.09
N ASN A 36 -8.75 -3.14 -10.29
CA ASN A 36 -8.58 -1.68 -10.39
C ASN A 36 -8.23 -1.06 -9.05
N VAL A 37 -8.89 -1.51 -7.97
CA VAL A 37 -8.66 -1.02 -6.60
C VAL A 37 -7.27 -1.43 -6.13
N GLU A 38 -6.83 -2.66 -6.41
CA GLU A 38 -5.49 -3.14 -6.07
C GLU A 38 -4.41 -2.25 -6.71
N ARG A 39 -4.46 -2.08 -8.04
CA ARG A 39 -3.49 -1.23 -8.78
C ARG A 39 -3.52 0.22 -8.32
N ALA A 40 -4.71 0.82 -8.19
CA ALA A 40 -4.83 2.20 -7.74
C ALA A 40 -4.30 2.39 -6.31
N THR A 41 -4.49 1.38 -5.45
CA THR A 41 -3.93 1.40 -4.09
C THR A 41 -2.41 1.29 -4.11
N GLU A 42 -1.85 0.38 -4.90
CA GLU A 42 -0.41 0.21 -5.05
C GLU A 42 0.26 1.50 -5.57
N ASP A 43 -0.26 2.08 -6.66
CA ASP A 43 0.25 3.31 -7.25
C ASP A 43 0.20 4.47 -6.26
N SER A 44 -0.89 4.59 -5.49
CA SER A 44 -1.05 5.61 -4.45
C SER A 44 -0.03 5.44 -3.32
N GLN A 45 0.23 4.22 -2.87
CA GLN A 45 1.26 3.96 -1.86
C GLN A 45 2.67 4.22 -2.41
N ALA A 46 2.95 3.86 -3.66
CA ALA A 46 4.23 4.12 -4.31
C ALA A 46 4.49 5.63 -4.43
N GLU A 47 3.50 6.40 -4.87
CA GLU A 47 3.63 7.86 -5.01
C GLU A 47 3.81 8.54 -3.64
N LYS A 48 3.09 8.07 -2.62
CA LYS A 48 3.26 8.53 -1.23
C LYS A 48 4.69 8.27 -0.73
N ALA A 49 5.20 7.05 -0.91
CA ALA A 49 6.55 6.69 -0.51
C ALA A 49 7.61 7.53 -1.23
N LYS A 50 7.45 7.72 -2.54
CA LYS A 50 8.33 8.55 -3.37
C LYS A 50 8.33 10.02 -2.94
N THR A 51 7.15 10.58 -2.69
CA THR A 51 7.01 11.96 -2.21
C THR A 51 7.74 12.16 -0.90
N ILE A 52 7.56 11.25 0.06
CA ILE A 52 8.22 11.31 1.36
C ILE A 52 9.73 11.13 1.22
N ALA A 53 10.18 10.22 0.35
CA ALA A 53 11.60 10.03 0.06
C ALA A 53 12.23 11.33 -0.48
N HIS A 54 11.57 12.03 -1.40
CA HIS A 54 12.04 13.32 -1.91
C HIS A 54 12.05 14.42 -0.84
N ILE A 55 11.04 14.47 0.04
CA ILE A 55 11.00 15.44 1.14
C ILE A 55 12.18 15.19 2.10
N VAL A 56 12.36 13.95 2.54
CA VAL A 56 13.44 13.55 3.46
C VAL A 56 14.82 13.80 2.83
N ALA A 57 15.00 13.46 1.55
CA ALA A 57 16.29 13.63 0.86
C ALA A 57 16.68 15.10 0.66
N ASN A 58 15.71 16.02 0.58
CA ASN A 58 15.95 17.45 0.42
C ASN A 58 15.99 18.22 1.76
N ASP A 59 15.80 17.55 2.89
CA ASP A 59 15.84 18.20 4.21
C ASP A 59 17.27 18.49 4.65
N SER A 60 17.50 19.68 5.23
CA SER A 60 18.83 20.09 5.67
C SER A 60 19.39 19.17 6.77
N ILE A 61 18.55 18.59 7.63
CA ILE A 61 18.99 17.65 8.67
C ILE A 61 19.66 16.42 8.04
N VAL A 62 19.11 15.94 6.92
CA VAL A 62 19.65 14.79 6.20
C VAL A 62 20.91 15.17 5.45
N ILE A 63 20.90 16.28 4.71
CA ILE A 63 22.05 16.75 3.92
C ILE A 63 23.24 17.07 4.83
N ASP A 64 23.02 17.88 5.88
CA ASP A 64 24.08 18.30 6.80
C ASP A 64 24.62 17.13 7.62
N GLY A 65 23.75 16.18 8.01
CA GLY A 65 24.15 14.96 8.70
C GLY A 65 24.96 14.00 7.82
N LEU A 66 24.71 13.96 6.51
CA LEU A 66 25.46 13.13 5.55
C LEU A 66 26.79 13.76 5.13
N VAL A 67 26.88 15.10 5.06
CA VAL A 67 28.11 15.82 4.71
C VAL A 67 29.00 16.07 5.94
N GLY A 68 28.56 15.64 7.14
CA GLY A 68 29.34 15.75 8.39
C GLY A 68 29.34 17.14 9.00
N LYS A 69 28.41 18.01 8.60
CA LYS A 69 28.22 19.35 9.20
C LYS A 69 27.39 19.30 10.49
N ALA A 70 26.62 18.24 10.68
CA ALA A 70 25.83 17.98 11.88
C ALA A 70 26.02 16.54 12.36
N ASP A 71 25.62 16.26 13.60
CA ASP A 71 25.62 14.91 14.15
C ASP A 71 24.65 14.01 13.36
N THR A 72 25.18 12.90 12.84
CA THR A 72 24.42 11.87 12.13
C THR A 72 23.27 11.30 12.96
N SER A 73 23.34 11.34 14.30
CA SER A 73 22.24 10.93 15.18
C SER A 73 20.94 11.73 14.95
N ALA A 74 21.06 12.98 14.47
CA ALA A 74 19.92 13.82 14.13
C ALA A 74 19.07 13.24 12.99
N ILE A 75 19.70 12.52 12.04
CA ILE A 75 19.02 11.85 10.93
C ILE A 75 18.04 10.81 11.49
N GLN A 76 18.46 9.98 12.43
CA GLN A 76 17.62 8.93 13.02
C GLN A 76 16.37 9.52 13.69
N THR A 77 16.56 10.55 14.53
CA THR A 77 15.46 11.23 15.23
C THR A 77 14.49 11.87 14.25
N TYR A 78 15.02 12.54 13.23
CA TYR A 78 14.22 13.15 12.17
C TYR A 78 13.40 12.09 11.41
N THR A 79 14.03 11.00 10.95
CA THR A 79 13.33 9.96 10.20
C THR A 79 12.27 9.25 11.03
N ASN A 80 12.50 9.04 12.33
CA ASN A 80 11.49 8.45 13.23
C ASN A 80 10.27 9.36 13.36
N ARG A 81 10.47 10.68 13.45
CA ARG A 81 9.37 11.66 13.50
C ARG A 81 8.56 11.66 12.19
N ILE A 82 9.24 11.70 11.04
CA ILE A 82 8.55 11.66 9.74
C ILE A 82 7.81 10.34 9.55
N LEU A 83 8.40 9.22 9.99
CA LEU A 83 7.77 7.89 9.94
C LEU A 83 6.42 7.89 10.70
N GLN A 84 6.41 8.39 11.94
CA GLN A 84 5.19 8.49 12.75
C GLN A 84 4.13 9.41 12.13
N ASN A 85 4.56 10.53 11.54
CA ASN A 85 3.64 11.53 10.97
C ASN A 85 3.05 11.11 9.63
N THR A 86 3.77 10.30 8.85
CA THR A 86 3.37 9.95 7.48
C THR A 86 2.75 8.55 7.39
N GLY A 87 3.03 7.67 8.34
CA GLY A 87 2.50 6.30 8.35
C GLY A 87 3.00 5.44 7.19
N VAL A 88 4.16 5.77 6.60
CA VAL A 88 4.87 4.81 5.73
C VAL A 88 5.44 3.67 6.57
N GLN A 89 5.79 2.55 5.95
CA GLN A 89 6.25 1.38 6.71
C GLN A 89 7.65 1.57 7.31
N PHE A 90 8.55 2.24 6.59
CA PHE A 90 9.90 2.54 7.07
C PHE A 90 10.50 3.73 6.32
N ILE A 91 11.50 4.36 6.95
CA ILE A 91 12.36 5.37 6.33
C ILE A 91 13.80 5.00 6.67
N VAL A 92 14.65 4.90 5.65
CA VAL A 92 16.07 4.54 5.77
C VAL A 92 16.87 5.54 4.96
N VAL A 93 17.79 6.23 5.62
CA VAL A 93 18.77 7.12 4.97
C VAL A 93 20.11 6.39 4.92
N MET A 94 20.74 6.38 3.75
CA MET A 94 22.05 5.77 3.53
C MET A 94 23.03 6.82 3.01
N ASP A 95 24.31 6.66 3.34
CA ASP A 95 25.37 7.42 2.66
C ASP A 95 25.70 6.81 1.28
N MET A 96 26.60 7.47 0.55
CA MET A 96 27.02 7.05 -0.80
C MET A 96 27.79 5.72 -0.80
N ASN A 97 28.26 5.24 0.35
CA ASN A 97 28.87 3.91 0.49
C ASN A 97 27.82 2.83 0.79
N GLY A 98 26.53 3.19 0.79
CA GLY A 98 25.42 2.31 1.14
C GLY A 98 25.31 2.03 2.63
N ILE A 99 25.95 2.79 3.50
CA ILE A 99 25.87 2.58 4.94
C ILE A 99 24.65 3.30 5.49
N ARG A 100 23.76 2.55 6.15
CA ARG A 100 22.55 3.10 6.78
C ARG A 100 22.91 4.06 7.92
N LYS A 101 22.52 5.32 7.79
CA LYS A 101 22.58 6.34 8.85
C LYS A 101 21.30 6.42 9.67
N SER A 102 20.20 5.89 9.13
CA SER A 102 18.99 5.65 9.92
C SER A 102 18.32 4.33 9.56
N HIS A 103 17.59 3.78 10.52
CA HIS A 103 16.75 2.60 10.33
C HIS A 103 15.72 2.48 11.47
N PRO A 104 14.48 1.98 11.25
CA PRO A 104 13.49 1.80 12.33
C PRO A 104 13.95 0.86 13.46
N ASN A 105 14.70 -0.18 13.09
CA ASN A 105 15.50 -0.98 14.03
C ASN A 105 16.90 -0.36 14.19
N PRO A 106 17.26 0.21 15.36
CA PRO A 106 18.56 0.84 15.59
C PRO A 106 19.76 -0.09 15.40
N GLN A 107 19.58 -1.41 15.59
CA GLN A 107 20.66 -2.39 15.46
C GLN A 107 21.17 -2.51 14.01
N LYS A 108 20.37 -2.06 13.03
CA LYS A 108 20.72 -2.09 11.60
C LYS A 108 21.43 -0.81 11.12
N ILE A 109 21.56 0.19 11.97
CA ILE A 109 22.33 1.41 11.65
C ILE A 109 23.81 1.04 11.55
N GLY A 110 24.51 1.60 10.58
CA GLY A 110 25.91 1.29 10.29
C GLY A 110 26.11 0.03 9.43
N GLN A 111 25.04 -0.69 9.08
CA GLN A 111 25.08 -1.85 8.20
C GLN A 111 24.77 -1.46 6.75
N HIS A 112 25.15 -2.33 5.81
CA HIS A 112 24.77 -2.28 4.39
C HIS A 112 23.38 -2.91 4.17
#